data_AF-A0A5C5RSH7-F1
#
_entry.id   AF-A0A5C5RSH7-F1
#
_cell.length_a   1.000
_cell.length_b   1.000
_cell.length_c   1.000
_cell.angle_alpha   90.00
_cell.angle_beta   90.00
_cell.angle_gamma   90.00
#
_symmetry.space_group_name_H-M   'P 1'
#
loop_
_entity.id
_entity.type
_entity.pdbx_description
1 polymer ?
#
loop_
_entity_poly.entity_id
_entity_poly.type
_entity_poly.pdbx_seq_one_letter_code
_entity_poly.pdbx_strand_id
1 'polypeptide(L)' 'MTATEHLDQGPRPQRPEIQRAIIRVVITGLRNFKEPVPQRMIDFVEGRADDPGPLPDPEKYRNRRRSWWQRMLGR' A
#
# COMPACT_ATOMS: atom_id res chain seq x y z
N MET A 1 38.63 9.61 20.07
CA MET A 1 37.96 10.19 18.88
C MET A 1 37.16 9.07 18.23
N THR A 2 35.88 8.93 18.58
CA THR A 2 35.00 7.87 18.06
C THR A 2 34.36 8.33 16.76
N ALA A 3 34.83 7.78 15.64
CA ALA A 3 34.15 7.90 14.36
C ALA A 3 32.90 7.01 14.42
N THR A 4 31.75 7.61 14.76
CA THR A 4 30.44 7.03 14.50
C THR A 4 30.21 7.08 12.99
N GLU A 5 30.58 6.00 12.31
CA GLU A 5 30.16 5.73 10.94
C GLU A 5 28.63 5.76 10.89
N HIS A 6 28.10 6.83 10.32
CA HIS A 6 26.73 6.91 9.86
C HIS A 6 26.56 5.82 8.79
N LEU A 7 25.99 4.68 9.20
CA LEU A 7 25.44 3.69 8.28
C LEU A 7 24.32 4.37 7.50
N ASP A 8 24.70 4.92 6.34
CA ASP A 8 23.81 5.26 5.24
C ASP A 8 23.04 3.98 4.87
N GLN A 9 21.89 3.77 5.51
CA GLN A 9 20.94 2.77 5.08
C GLN A 9 20.26 3.33 3.83
N GLY A 10 20.98 3.29 2.71
CA GLY A 10 20.37 3.40 1.39
C GLY A 10 19.16 2.44 1.29
N PRO A 11 18.15 2.76 0.45
CA PRO A 11 16.92 1.99 0.40
C PRO A 11 17.26 0.51 0.18
N ARG A 12 17.03 -0.32 1.21
CA ARG A 12 17.28 -1.78 1.12
C ARG A 12 16.54 -2.28 -0.11
N PRO A 13 17.13 -3.16 -0.95
CA PRO A 13 16.39 -3.79 -2.03
C PRO A 13 15.18 -4.49 -1.40
N GLN A 14 13.99 -3.94 -1.62
CA GLN A 14 12.76 -4.58 -1.15
C GLN A 14 12.69 -5.90 -1.91
N ARG A 15 12.92 -7.02 -1.21
CA ARG A 15 12.80 -8.35 -1.82
C ARG A 15 11.44 -8.42 -2.54
N PRO A 16 11.36 -8.91 -3.78
CA PRO A 16 10.10 -8.96 -4.53
C PRO A 16 8.94 -9.58 -3.73
N GLU A 17 9.26 -10.52 -2.83
CA GLU A 17 8.33 -11.14 -1.87
C GLU A 17 7.67 -10.13 -0.92
N ILE A 18 8.45 -9.19 -0.37
CA ILE A 18 7.95 -8.13 0.53
C ILE A 18 7.02 -7.21 -0.23
N GLN A 19 7.41 -6.81 -1.44
CA GLN A 19 6.58 -5.95 -2.28
C GLN A 19 5.27 -6.65 -2.64
N ARG A 20 5.30 -7.94 -3.01
CA ARG A 20 4.09 -8.75 -3.25
C ARG A 20 3.20 -8.85 -2.02
N ALA A 21 3.78 -9.00 -0.82
CA ALA A 21 3.00 -9.01 0.42
C ALA A 21 2.28 -7.67 0.66
N ILE A 22 2.96 -6.54 0.43
CA ILE A 22 2.36 -5.21 0.53
C ILE A 22 1.20 -5.06 -0.45
N ILE A 23 1.40 -5.44 -1.72
CA ILE A 23 0.34 -5.35 -2.74
C ILE A 23 -0.88 -6.22 -2.39
N ARG A 24 -0.69 -7.41 -1.81
CA ARG A 24 -1.81 -8.25 -1.32
C ARG A 24 -2.65 -7.52 -0.26
N VAL A 25 -2.02 -6.76 0.64
CA VAL A 25 -2.73 -5.94 1.63
C VAL A 25 -3.55 -4.84 0.96
N VAL A 26 -2.96 -4.16 -0.04
CA VAL A 26 -3.67 -3.12 -0.81
C VAL A 26 -4.87 -3.69 -1.56
N ILE A 27 -4.71 -4.84 -2.24
CA ILE A 27 -5.81 -5.54 -2.94
C ILE A 27 -6.94 -5.86 -1.95
N THR A 28 -6.60 -6.37 -0.77
CA THR A 28 -7.58 -6.67 0.29
C THR A 28 -8.32 -5.41 0.72
N GLY A 29 -7.61 -4.29 0.89
CA GLY A 29 -8.20 -2.99 1.18
C GLY A 29 -9.20 -2.55 0.11
N LEU A 30 -8.81 -2.58 -1.16
CA LEU A 30 -9.67 -2.20 -2.29
C LEU A 30 -10.97 -3.03 -2.32
N ARG A 31 -10.85 -4.35 -2.16
CA ARG A 31 -12.01 -5.27 -2.10
C ARG A 31 -12.94 -4.91 -0.94
N ASN A 32 -12.40 -4.64 0.24
CA ASN A 32 -13.19 -4.23 1.40
C ASN A 32 -13.92 -2.90 1.20
N PHE A 33 -13.32 -1.98 0.44
CA PHE A 33 -13.96 -0.71 0.06
C PHE A 33 -14.87 -0.82 -1.17
N LYS A 34 -15.09 -2.02 -1.71
CA LYS A 34 -15.83 -2.29 -2.95
C LYS A 34 -15.30 -1.50 -4.15
N GLU A 35 -14.00 -1.24 -4.18
CA GLU A 35 -13.33 -0.58 -5.29
C GLU A 35 -12.81 -1.62 -6.29
N PRO A 36 -12.71 -1.24 -7.57
CA PRO A 36 -12.10 -2.09 -8.58
C PRO A 36 -10.63 -2.34 -8.23
N VAL A 37 -10.21 -3.60 -8.33
CA VAL A 37 -8.80 -3.99 -8.21
C VAL A 37 -8.18 -3.98 -9.61
N PRO A 38 -7.13 -3.18 -9.87
CA PRO A 38 -6.43 -3.22 -11.16
C PRO A 38 -5.84 -4.61 -11.43
N GLN A 39 -6.06 -5.14 -12.64
CA GLN A 39 -5.55 -6.47 -13.04
C GLN A 39 -4.04 -6.60 -12.90
N ARG A 40 -3.27 -5.54 -13.19
CA ARG A 40 -1.81 -5.52 -13.04
C ARG A 40 -1.34 -5.81 -11.60
N MET A 41 -2.09 -5.38 -10.59
CA MET A 41 -1.76 -5.68 -9.20
C MET A 41 -1.96 -7.16 -8.89
N ILE A 42 -2.98 -7.79 -9.51
CA ILE A 42 -3.24 -9.23 -9.42
C ILE A 42 -2.10 -9.98 -10.10
N ASP A 43 -1.75 -9.60 -11.33
CA ASP A 43 -0.67 -10.23 -12.09
C ASP A 43 0.67 -10.14 -11.36
N PHE A 44 0.95 -9.01 -10.69
CA PHE A 44 2.15 -8.84 -9.88
C PHE A 44 2.21 -9.78 -8.67
N VAL A 45 1.11 -9.93 -7.91
CA VAL A 45 1.09 -10.84 -6.74
C VAL A 45 1.09 -12.32 -7.13
N GLU A 46 0.65 -12.63 -8.35
CA GLU A 46 0.73 -13.95 -8.99
C GLU A 46 2.09 -14.20 -9.65
N GLY A 47 2.98 -13.21 -9.70
CA GLY A 47 4.30 -13.33 -10.33
C GLY A 47 4.27 -13.38 -11.86
N ARG A 48 3.15 -12.99 -12.47
CA ARG A 48 2.99 -12.84 -13.92
C ARG A 48 3.45 -11.48 -14.44
N ALA A 49 3.64 -10.52 -13.55
CA ALA A 49 4.21 -9.20 -13.82
C ALA A 49 5.26 -8.82 -12.78
N ASP A 50 6.28 -8.07 -13.19
CA ASP A 50 7.33 -7.55 -12.30
C ASP A 50 7.01 -6.18 -11.71
N ASP A 51 6.00 -5.50 -12.26
CA ASP A 51 5.54 -4.19 -11.81
C ASP A 51 4.05 -4.21 -11.46
N PRO A 52 3.64 -3.79 -10.25
CA PRO A 52 2.24 -3.72 -9.85
C PRO A 52 1.48 -2.54 -10.47
N GLY A 53 2.18 -1.62 -11.12
CA GLY A 53 1.63 -0.33 -11.54
C GLY A 53 1.50 0.67 -10.39
N PRO A 54 0.89 1.84 -10.65
CA PRO A 54 0.75 2.89 -9.66
C PRO A 54 -0.12 2.42 -8.49
N LEU A 55 0.34 2.68 -7.28
CA LEU A 55 -0.44 2.41 -6.07
C LEU A 55 -1.65 3.37 -6.01
N PRO A 56 -2.81 2.88 -5.56
CA PRO A 56 -3.96 3.73 -5.34
C PRO A 56 -3.67 4.74 -4.24
N ASP A 57 -4.12 5.98 -4.41
CA ASP A 57 -3.97 7.03 -3.42
C ASP A 57 -4.73 6.65 -2.11
N PRO A 58 -4.02 6.49 -0.98
CA PRO A 58 -4.65 6.14 0.29
C PRO A 58 -5.55 7.27 0.83
N GLU A 59 -5.32 8.53 0.47
CA GLU A 59 -6.13 9.66 0.96
C GLU A 59 -7.56 9.62 0.42
N LYS A 60 -7.76 9.06 -0.79
CA LYS A 60 -9.09 8.80 -1.37
C LYS A 60 -9.99 7.98 -0.43
N TYR A 61 -9.40 7.09 0.38
CA TYR A 61 -10.13 6.20 1.30
C TYR A 61 -10.25 6.75 2.72
N ARG A 62 -9.43 7.73 3.10
CA ARG A 62 -9.41 8.33 4.45
C ARG A 62 -10.76 8.92 4.84
N ASN A 63 -11.44 9.58 3.91
CA ASN A 63 -12.71 10.26 4.15
C ASN A 63 -13.95 9.39 3.91
N ARG A 64 -13.82 8.27 3.19
CA ARG A 64 -14.95 7.37 2.90
C ARG A 64 -15.42 6.58 4.12
N ARG A 65 -14.56 6.46 5.15
CA ARG A 65 -14.88 5.84 6.44
C ARG A 65 -15.57 6.77 7.44
N ARG A 66 -15.92 8.02 7.10
CA ARG A 66 -16.76 8.84 8.00
C ARG A 66 -18.15 8.20 8.10
N SER A 67 -18.32 7.42 9.15
CA SER A 67 -19.60 6.85 9.55
C SER A 67 -20.62 7.97 9.81
N TRP A 68 -21.90 7.68 9.60
CA TRP A 68 -23.00 8.61 9.87
C TRP A 68 -22.89 9.29 11.25
N TRP A 69 -22.47 8.54 12.28
CA TRP A 69 -22.21 9.05 13.62
C TRP A 69 -21.02 10.03 13.73
N GLN A 70 -19.95 9.85 12.96
CA GLN A 70 -18.82 10.82 12.94
C GLN A 70 -19.23 12.14 12.29
N ARG A 71 -20.14 12.09 11.31
CA ARG A 71 -20.78 13.28 10.74
C ARG A 71 -21.66 14.00 11.76
N MET A 72 -22.32 13.25 12.63
CA MET A 72 -23.19 13.77 13.70
C MET A 72 -22.40 14.41 14.86
N LEU A 73 -21.16 13.97 15.11
CA LEU A 73 -20.30 14.48 16.19
C LEU A 73 -19.31 15.58 15.75
N GLY A 74 -19.39 16.05 14.50
CA GLY A 74 -18.65 17.24 14.04
C GLY A 74 -17.11 17.13 14.04
N ARG A 75 -16.53 15.91 13.99
CA ARG A 75 -15.07 15.69 13.89
C ARG A 75 -14.60 15.28 12.50
#